data_AF-K4KZT7-F1
#
_entry.id   AF-K4KZT7-F1
#
_cell.length_a   1.000
_cell.length_b   1.000
_cell.length_c   1.000
_cell.angle_alpha   90.00
_cell.angle_beta   90.00
_cell.angle_gamma   90.00
#
_symmetry.space_group_name_H-M   'P 1'
#
loop_
_entity.id
_entity.type
_entity.pdbx_description
1 polymer ?
#
loop_
_entity_poly.entity_id
_entity_poly.type
_entity_poly.pdbx_seq_one_letter_code
_entity_poly.pdbx_strand_id
1 'polypeptide(L)'
;MDLKILKNQLLELLPKGLNKLKIDKPVQICSIHLIAVLEKYQTGTISEKTVLDWVNTVWFSGLYEYCDEQCDSIASVTNELEEIDEDGKQLTTEKADKYIHALRNNIEI
;
A
#
# COMPACT_ATOMS: atom_id res chain seq x y z
N MET A 1 14.13 20.48 -10.92
CA MET A 1 12.71 20.88 -11.02
C MET A 1 11.92 19.71 -10.47
N ASP A 2 11.52 19.80 -9.21
CA ASP A 2 10.71 18.73 -8.60
C ASP A 2 9.28 18.85 -9.11
N LEU A 3 8.84 17.84 -9.86
CA LEU A 3 7.43 17.66 -10.23
C LEU A 3 6.66 17.21 -8.98
N LYS A 4 6.19 18.18 -8.19
CA LYS A 4 5.22 17.96 -7.11
C LYS A 4 3.82 18.03 -7.70
N ILE A 5 3.35 16.92 -8.25
CA ILE A 5 1.92 16.75 -8.57
C ILE A 5 1.24 16.32 -7.27
N LEU A 6 0.18 17.04 -6.89
CA LEU A 6 -0.64 16.65 -5.74
C LEU A 6 -1.42 15.37 -6.07
N LYS A 7 -1.66 14.53 -5.06
CA LYS A 7 -2.35 13.23 -5.19
C LYS A 7 -3.71 13.31 -5.91
N ASN A 8 -4.47 14.38 -5.66
CA ASN A 8 -5.71 14.67 -6.38
C ASN A 8 -5.50 15.04 -7.85
N GLN A 9 -4.39 15.69 -8.20
CA GLN A 9 -4.01 16.01 -9.58
C GLN A 9 -3.49 14.76 -10.32
N LEU A 10 -2.87 13.81 -9.61
CA LEU A 10 -2.46 12.53 -10.20
C LEU A 10 -3.69 11.76 -10.73
N LEU A 11 -4.79 11.73 -9.96
CA LEU A 11 -6.04 11.10 -10.37
C LEU A 11 -6.64 11.71 -11.65
N GLU A 12 -6.39 13.00 -11.91
CA GLU A 12 -6.82 13.69 -13.13
C GLU A 12 -5.91 13.41 -14.34
N LEU A 13 -4.64 13.06 -14.09
CA LEU A 13 -3.61 12.83 -15.10
C LEU A 13 -3.46 11.35 -15.50
N LEU A 14 -3.88 10.42 -14.64
CA LEU A 14 -4.07 9.03 -15.02
C LEU A 14 -5.03 8.97 -16.23
N PRO A 15 -4.77 8.12 -17.25
CA PRO A 15 -5.60 8.07 -18.45
C PRO A 15 -7.08 8.06 -18.07
N LYS A 16 -7.78 9.12 -18.50
CA LYS A 16 -9.18 9.39 -18.13
C LYS A 16 -10.01 8.12 -18.26
N GLY A 17 -10.33 7.49 -17.13
CA GLY A 17 -11.07 6.23 -17.12
C GLY A 17 -10.40 5.03 -16.46
N LEU A 18 -9.23 5.16 -15.82
CA LEU A 18 -8.73 4.13 -14.89
C LEU A 18 -9.76 3.86 -13.78
N ASN A 19 -10.29 4.92 -13.19
CA ASN A 19 -11.44 4.92 -12.27
C ASN A 19 -12.78 4.53 -12.93
N LYS A 20 -12.83 4.35 -14.25
CA LYS A 20 -14.00 3.87 -15.01
C LYS A 20 -13.80 2.45 -15.57
N LEU A 21 -12.62 1.85 -15.37
CA LEU A 21 -12.41 0.45 -15.70
C LEU A 21 -13.23 -0.36 -14.70
N LYS A 22 -14.39 -0.83 -15.14
CA LYS A 22 -15.05 -1.94 -14.47
C LYS A 22 -14.17 -3.15 -14.68
N ILE A 23 -13.38 -3.47 -13.68
CA ILE A 23 -12.70 -4.75 -13.63
C ILE A 23 -13.73 -5.75 -13.10
N ASP A 24 -14.08 -6.75 -13.92
CA ASP A 24 -15.03 -7.80 -13.53
C ASP A 24 -14.52 -8.64 -12.35
N LYS A 25 -13.20 -8.66 -12.13
CA LYS A 25 -12.51 -9.35 -11.02
C LYS A 25 -11.28 -8.55 -10.55
N PRO A 26 -11.39 -7.71 -9.52
CA PRO A 26 -10.23 -7.02 -8.95
C PRO A 26 -9.16 -8.02 -8.49
N VAL A 27 -7.90 -7.57 -8.47
CA VAL A 27 -6.78 -8.40 -8.04
C VAL A 27 -6.79 -8.50 -6.52
N GLN A 28 -6.73 -9.72 -6.00
CA GLN A 28 -6.72 -9.95 -4.57
C GLN A 28 -5.35 -9.70 -3.94
N ILE A 29 -5.34 -8.89 -2.88
CA ILE A 29 -4.20 -8.64 -2.02
C ILE A 29 -4.46 -9.33 -0.68
N CYS A 30 -3.69 -10.38 -0.38
CA CYS A 30 -3.69 -11.03 0.93
C CYS A 30 -2.47 -10.58 1.75
N SER A 31 -2.45 -10.91 3.05
CA SER A 31 -1.35 -10.55 3.97
C SER A 31 0.02 -10.99 3.44
N ILE A 32 0.10 -12.15 2.76
CA ILE A 32 1.36 -12.64 2.20
C ILE A 32 1.98 -11.70 1.16
N HIS A 33 1.17 -10.96 0.40
CA HIS A 33 1.66 -10.01 -0.59
C HIS A 33 2.29 -8.80 0.09
N LEU A 34 1.61 -8.25 1.10
CA LEU A 34 2.12 -7.10 1.85
C LEU A 34 3.34 -7.47 2.71
N ILE A 35 3.35 -8.66 3.31
CA ILE A 35 4.53 -9.21 3.99
C ILE A 35 5.71 -9.29 3.03
N ALA A 36 5.52 -9.83 1.82
CA ALA A 36 6.61 -9.95 0.84
C ALA A 36 7.16 -8.58 0.40
N VAL A 37 6.32 -7.55 0.32
CA VAL A 37 6.76 -6.17 0.06
C VAL A 37 7.60 -5.65 1.23
N LEU A 38 7.13 -5.80 2.46
CA LEU A 38 7.83 -5.33 3.67
C LEU A 38 9.16 -6.08 3.88
N GLU A 39 9.22 -7.39 3.64
CA GLU A 39 10.46 -8.18 3.73
C GLU A 39 11.49 -7.75 2.67
N LYS A 40 11.05 -7.44 1.45
CA LYS A 40 11.92 -6.86 0.41
C LYS A 40 12.46 -5.49 0.82
N TYR A 41 11.66 -4.69 1.52
CA TYR A 41 12.12 -3.42 2.08
C TYR A 41 13.17 -3.65 3.18
N GLN A 42 12.91 -4.57 4.12
CA GLN A 42 13.85 -4.89 5.20
C GLN A 42 15.21 -5.40 4.70
N THR A 43 15.22 -6.15 3.60
CA THR A 43 16.46 -6.64 2.97
C THR A 43 17.16 -5.58 2.11
N GLY A 44 16.59 -4.37 2.00
CA GLY A 44 17.10 -3.31 1.12
C GLY A 44 16.91 -3.60 -0.38
N THR A 45 16.13 -4.63 -0.73
CA THR A 45 15.85 -5.00 -2.12
C THR A 45 14.99 -3.94 -2.82
N ILE A 46 14.08 -3.31 -2.08
CA ILE A 46 13.28 -2.18 -2.55
C ILE A 46 13.40 -1.00 -1.59
N SER A 47 13.24 0.21 -2.11
CA SER A 47 13.27 1.43 -1.30
C SER A 47 11.97 1.63 -0.53
N GLU A 48 12.01 2.43 0.54
CA GLU A 48 10.81 2.92 1.24
C GLU A 48 9.81 3.54 0.26
N LYS A 49 10.27 4.43 -0.62
CA LYS A 49 9.45 5.04 -1.66
C LYS A 49 8.69 4.00 -2.50
N THR A 50 9.34 2.88 -2.83
CA THR A 50 8.71 1.79 -3.58
C THR A 50 7.57 1.12 -2.81
N VAL A 51 7.70 0.98 -1.49
CA VAL A 51 6.63 0.47 -0.61
C VAL A 51 5.45 1.43 -0.61
N LEU A 52 5.71 2.72 -0.38
CA LEU A 52 4.67 3.74 -0.28
C LEU A 52 3.95 3.95 -1.63
N ASP A 53 4.68 3.97 -2.75
CA ASP A 53 4.09 4.04 -4.09
C ASP A 53 3.21 2.80 -4.39
N TRP A 54 3.59 1.62 -3.89
CA TRP A 54 2.78 0.39 -4.00
C TRP A 54 1.48 0.49 -3.19
N VAL A 55 1.55 0.96 -1.95
CA VAL A 55 0.39 1.18 -1.07
C VAL A 55 -0.61 2.16 -1.69
N ASN A 56 -0.12 3.30 -2.17
CA ASN A 56 -0.94 4.28 -2.89
C ASN A 56 -1.59 3.65 -4.13
N THR A 57 -0.88 2.81 -4.87
CA THR A 57 -1.45 2.13 -6.05
C THR A 57 -2.59 1.19 -5.65
N VAL A 58 -2.40 0.39 -4.59
CA VAL A 58 -3.43 -0.52 -4.08
C VAL A 58 -4.67 0.24 -3.63
N TRP A 59 -4.49 1.34 -2.91
CA TRP A 59 -5.60 2.12 -2.34
C TRP A 59 -6.37 2.96 -3.38
N PHE A 60 -5.67 3.67 -4.28
CA PHE A 60 -6.31 4.66 -5.16
C PHE A 60 -6.74 4.14 -6.51
N SER A 61 -6.21 3.00 -6.97
CA SER A 61 -6.48 2.54 -8.33
C SER A 61 -7.86 1.90 -8.49
N GLY A 62 -8.46 1.40 -7.40
CA GLY A 62 -9.70 0.62 -7.45
C GLY A 62 -9.56 -0.72 -8.20
N LEU A 63 -8.33 -1.14 -8.49
CA LEU A 63 -8.03 -2.38 -9.24
C LEU A 63 -7.84 -3.59 -8.31
N TYR A 64 -7.83 -3.36 -7.00
CA TYR A 64 -7.49 -4.36 -5.99
C TYR A 64 -8.59 -4.48 -4.94
N GLU A 65 -8.72 -5.67 -4.38
CA GLU A 65 -9.52 -5.96 -3.19
C GLU A 65 -8.67 -6.72 -2.17
N TYR A 66 -9.00 -6.60 -0.88
CA TYR A 66 -8.32 -7.36 0.17
C TYR A 66 -8.94 -8.75 0.31
N CYS A 67 -8.13 -9.75 0.66
CA CYS A 67 -8.64 -11.08 0.97
C CYS A 67 -9.50 -11.04 2.24
N ASP A 68 -10.75 -11.52 2.16
CA ASP A 68 -11.78 -11.37 3.19
C ASP A 68 -11.33 -11.82 4.60
N GLU A 69 -10.54 -12.90 4.71
CA GLU A 69 -10.13 -13.41 6.02
C GLU A 69 -9.16 -12.48 6.77
N GLN A 70 -8.50 -11.58 6.05
CA GLN A 70 -7.42 -10.72 6.56
C GLN A 70 -7.67 -9.23 6.27
N CYS A 71 -8.87 -8.88 5.80
CA CYS A 71 -9.14 -7.56 5.25
C CYS A 71 -8.88 -6.44 6.26
N ASP A 72 -9.24 -6.64 7.53
CA ASP A 72 -9.05 -5.64 8.60
C ASP A 72 -7.57 -5.44 8.93
N SER A 73 -6.80 -6.52 9.07
CA SER A 73 -5.35 -6.45 9.33
C SER A 73 -4.60 -5.81 8.17
N ILE A 74 -4.97 -6.16 6.93
CA ILE A 74 -4.39 -5.54 5.73
C ILE A 74 -4.75 -4.07 5.67
N ALA A 75 -6.03 -3.71 5.87
CA ALA A 75 -6.49 -2.32 5.83
C ALA A 75 -5.78 -1.46 6.87
N SER A 76 -5.66 -1.95 8.12
CA SER A 76 -4.96 -1.25 9.20
C SER A 76 -3.49 -0.97 8.87
N VAL A 77 -2.74 -1.96 8.40
CA VAL A 77 -1.33 -1.76 8.01
C VAL A 77 -1.20 -0.86 6.79
N THR A 78 -2.11 -0.98 5.82
CA THR A 78 -2.09 -0.17 4.60
C THR A 78 -2.39 1.29 4.93
N ASN A 79 -3.29 1.56 5.89
CA ASN A 79 -3.59 2.89 6.41
C ASN A 79 -2.36 3.52 7.09
N GLU A 80 -1.69 2.77 7.98
CA GLU A 80 -0.46 3.23 8.64
C GLU A 80 0.66 3.59 7.64
N LEU A 81 0.82 2.80 6.58
CA LEU A 81 1.79 3.08 5.52
C LEU A 81 1.40 4.33 4.70
N GLU A 82 0.11 4.55 4.50
CA GLU A 82 -0.40 5.74 3.81
C GLU A 82 -0.17 7.00 4.66
N GLU A 83 -0.43 6.94 5.97
CA GLU A 83 -0.13 8.04 6.90
C GLU A 83 1.36 8.36 6.96
N ILE A 84 2.24 7.35 6.81
CA ILE A 84 3.68 7.58 6.72
C ILE A 84 4.02 8.43 5.48
N ASP A 85 3.41 8.13 4.34
CA ASP A 85 3.62 8.88 3.09
C ASP A 85 3.03 10.29 3.18
N GLU A 86 1.80 10.44 3.70
CA GLU A 86 1.14 11.74 3.83
C GLU A 86 1.84 12.68 4.82
N ASP A 87 2.30 12.16 5.97
CA ASP A 87 2.98 12.95 6.99
C ASP A 87 4.49 13.15 6.72
N GLY A 88 5.04 12.52 5.67
CA GLY A 88 6.47 12.52 5.39
C GLY A 88 7.31 11.89 6.51
N LYS A 89 6.74 10.91 7.23
CA LYS A 89 7.43 10.12 8.24
C LYS A 89 8.34 9.09 7.56
N GLN A 90 9.21 8.45 8.33
CA GLN A 90 9.97 7.30 7.87
C GLN A 90 9.27 5.99 8.23
N LEU A 91 9.21 5.08 7.27
CA LEU A 91 9.08 3.66 7.52
C LEU A 91 10.43 3.17 8.08
N THR A 92 10.47 2.84 9.37
CA THR A 92 11.65 2.24 9.99
C THR A 92 11.59 0.72 9.89
N THR A 93 12.73 0.05 10.04
CA THR A 93 12.77 -1.42 10.10
C THR A 93 11.91 -1.98 11.25
N GLU A 94 11.89 -1.29 12.40
CA GLU A 94 11.07 -1.65 13.56
C GLU A 94 9.56 -1.57 13.25
N LYS A 95 9.13 -0.51 12.54
CA LYS A 95 7.75 -0.41 12.06
C LYS A 95 7.43 -1.52 11.07
N ALA A 96 8.32 -1.80 10.12
CA ALA A 96 8.14 -2.90 9.19
C ALA A 96 8.01 -4.26 9.90
N ASP A 97 8.81 -4.52 10.95
CA ASP A 97 8.69 -5.71 11.79
C ASP A 97 7.33 -5.79 12.50
N LYS A 98 6.86 -4.67 13.09
CA LYS A 98 5.54 -4.57 13.71
C LYS A 98 4.43 -4.90 12.72
N TYR A 99 4.52 -4.35 11.50
CA TYR A 99 3.55 -4.53 10.43
C TYR A 99 3.53 -5.99 9.93
N ILE A 100 4.69 -6.59 9.70
CA ILE A 100 4.80 -8.01 9.33
C ILE A 100 4.23 -8.89 10.45
N HIS A 101 4.53 -8.59 11.71
CA HIS A 101 3.99 -9.33 12.84
C HIS A 101 2.46 -9.26 12.87
N ALA A 102 1.88 -8.08 12.68
CA ALA A 102 0.44 -7.90 12.67
C ALA A 102 -0.23 -8.73 11.55
N LEU A 103 0.31 -8.65 10.34
CA LEU A 103 -0.20 -9.37 9.16
C LEU A 103 -0.09 -10.90 9.32
N ARG A 104 0.98 -11.40 9.94
CA ARG A 104 1.17 -12.83 10.19
C ARG A 104 0.20 -13.38 11.23
N ASN A 105 -0.25 -12.55 12.18
CA ASN A 105 -1.15 -12.94 13.25
C ASN A 105 -2.60 -12.50 13.02
N ASN A 106 -2.88 -11.86 11.88
CA ASN A 106 -4.18 -11.30 11.53
C ASN A 106 -4.75 -10.37 12.62
N ILE A 107 -3.92 -9.42 13.07
CA ILE A 107 -4.31 -8.39 14.05
C ILE A 107 -4.21 -7.01 13.41
N GLU A 108 -5.07 -6.10 13.86
CA GLU A 108 -5.02 -4.68 13.55
C GLU A 108 -3.94 -3.98 14.41
N ILE A 109 -3.54 -2.78 13.98
CA ILE A 109 -2.50 -1.94 14.58
C ILE A 109 -3.07 -0.65 15.13
#